data_AF-E1LSS1-F1
#
_entry.id   AF-E1LSS1-F1
#
_cell.length_a   1.000
_cell.length_b   1.000
_cell.length_c   1.000
_cell.angle_alpha   90.00
_cell.angle_beta   90.00
_cell.angle_gamma   90.00
#
_symmetry.space_group_name_H-M   'P 1'
#
loop_
_entity.id
_entity.type
_entity.pdbx_description
1 polymer ?
#
loop_
_entity_poly.entity_id
_entity_poly.type
_entity_poly.pdbx_seq_one_letter_code
_entity_poly.pdbx_strand_id
1 'polypeptide(L)'
;MEIEECKQISILDVANRLGISFKQVSNSVYEHSEHDSFRIFSTTNTFKWFSRDIQGDVIDFVRLVKGISFKEALDFLSEEPFQKEAVQEKREIILLSFKENRRF
;
A
#
# COMPACT_ATOMS: atom_id res chain seq x y z
N MET A 1 -2.14 -11.61 -15.67
CA MET A 1 -1.29 -11.15 -14.57
C MET A 1 -1.56 -12.02 -13.36
N GLU A 2 -0.55 -12.43 -12.61
CA GLU A 2 -0.77 -13.19 -11.36
C GLU A 2 -1.22 -12.24 -10.23
N ILE A 3 -1.98 -12.74 -9.25
CA ILE A 3 -2.49 -11.92 -8.13
C ILE A 3 -1.32 -11.28 -7.36
N GLU A 4 -0.24 -12.03 -7.16
CA GLU A 4 0.97 -11.55 -6.49
C GLU A 4 1.62 -10.37 -7.23
N GLU A 5 1.60 -10.38 -8.57
CA GLU A 5 2.11 -9.26 -9.37
C GLU A 5 1.23 -8.02 -9.23
N CYS A 6 -0.09 -8.20 -9.17
CA CYS A 6 -1.03 -7.10 -8.93
C CYS A 6 -0.73 -6.43 -7.59
N LYS A 7 -0.44 -7.23 -6.54
CA LYS A 7 -0.12 -6.72 -5.21
C LYS A 7 1.20 -5.95 -5.12
N GLN A 8 2.07 -6.07 -6.13
CA GLN A 8 3.27 -5.24 -6.24
C GLN A 8 2.99 -3.88 -6.90
N ILE A 9 1.82 -3.66 -7.48
CA ILE A 9 1.47 -2.37 -8.08
C ILE A 9 1.33 -1.31 -6.99
N SER A 10 2.02 -0.18 -7.17
CA SER A 10 1.99 0.91 -6.20
C SER A 10 0.58 1.45 -5.98
N ILE A 11 0.09 1.41 -4.73
CA ILE A 11 -1.20 2.02 -4.37
C ILE A 11 -1.18 3.52 -4.66
N LEU A 12 -0.04 4.19 -4.52
CA LEU A 12 0.08 5.63 -4.81
C LEU A 12 -0.12 5.93 -6.29
N ASP A 13 0.47 5.11 -7.17
CA ASP A 13 0.30 5.23 -8.62
C ASP A 13 -1.16 5.01 -9.04
N VAL A 14 -1.79 3.98 -8.47
CA VAL A 14 -3.21 3.68 -8.67
C VAL A 14 -4.10 4.80 -8.14
N ALA A 15 -3.81 5.34 -6.95
CA ALA A 15 -4.54 6.46 -6.37
C ALA A 15 -4.50 7.69 -7.27
N ASN A 16 -3.30 8.07 -7.74
CA ASN A 16 -3.13 9.19 -8.66
C ASN A 16 -3.92 8.99 -9.96
N ARG A 17 -3.94 7.76 -10.50
CA ARG A 17 -4.72 7.41 -11.69
C ARG A 17 -6.22 7.53 -11.48
N LEU A 18 -6.69 7.21 -10.27
CA LEU A 18 -8.09 7.38 -9.87
C LEU A 18 -8.43 8.84 -9.50
N GLY A 19 -7.49 9.78 -9.63
CA GLY A 19 -7.68 11.18 -9.29
C GLY A 19 -7.65 11.46 -7.79
N ILE A 20 -7.18 10.51 -6.99
CA ILE A 20 -7.05 10.62 -5.55
C ILE A 20 -5.62 11.01 -5.22
N SER A 21 -5.46 12.16 -4.58
CA SER A 21 -4.15 12.67 -4.19
C SER A 21 -3.91 12.48 -2.70
N PHE A 22 -2.74 11.96 -2.36
CA PHE A 22 -2.29 11.81 -0.99
C PHE A 22 -1.09 12.72 -0.73
N LYS A 23 -1.08 13.36 0.44
CA LYS A 23 0.03 14.16 0.91
C LYS A 23 0.98 13.28 1.72
N GLN A 24 2.27 13.34 1.40
CA GLN A 24 3.28 12.68 2.23
C GLN A 24 3.35 13.35 3.61
N VAL A 25 3.12 12.57 4.67
CA VAL A 25 3.21 13.03 6.07
C VAL A 25 4.42 12.47 6.80
N SER A 26 5.00 11.38 6.29
CA SER A 26 6.25 10.77 6.78
C SER A 26 6.93 9.98 5.66
N ASN A 27 8.11 9.38 5.92
CA ASN A 27 8.94 8.70 4.90
C ASN A 27 8.16 7.71 4.03
N SER A 28 7.24 6.95 4.62
CA SER A 28 6.45 5.94 3.90
C SER A 28 4.95 6.01 4.19
N VAL A 29 4.50 7.12 4.77
CA VAL A 29 3.10 7.33 5.14
C VAL A 29 2.56 8.54 4.39
N TYR A 30 1.45 8.32 3.69
CA TYR A 30 0.76 9.32 2.91
C TYR A 30 -0.68 9.41 3.42
N GLU A 31 -1.20 10.62 3.56
CA GLU A 31 -2.53 10.89 4.12
C GLU A 31 -3.40 11.65 3.12
N HIS A 32 -4.68 11.32 3.06
CA HIS A 32 -5.64 11.98 2.19
C HIS A 32 -5.96 13.38 2.72
N SER A 33 -5.87 14.39 1.84
CA SER A 33 -5.99 15.80 2.23
C SER A 33 -7.37 16.19 2.77
N GLU A 34 -8.43 15.53 2.30
CA GLU A 34 -9.82 15.89 2.63
C GLU A 34 -10.51 14.92 3.59
N HIS A 35 -9.93 13.73 3.79
CA HIS A 35 -10.57 12.68 4.58
C HIS A 35 -9.69 12.34 5.76
N ASP A 36 -10.11 12.82 6.93
CA ASP A 36 -9.44 12.57 8.18
C ASP A 36 -9.31 11.05 8.37
N SER A 37 -8.05 10.59 8.40
CA SER A 37 -7.65 9.22 8.66
C SER A 37 -7.74 8.22 7.49
N PHE A 38 -7.63 8.66 6.23
CA PHE A 38 -7.29 7.74 5.13
C PHE A 38 -5.78 7.81 4.85
N ARG A 39 -5.05 6.72 5.11
CA ARG A 39 -3.59 6.63 4.95
C ARG A 39 -3.16 5.50 4.02
N ILE A 40 -2.08 5.74 3.27
CA ILE A 40 -1.34 4.74 2.49
C ILE A 40 0.03 4.53 3.15
N PHE A 41 0.44 3.27 3.23
CA PHE A 41 1.73 2.82 3.73
C PHE A 41 2.54 2.22 2.57
N SER A 42 3.47 2.99 2.01
CA SER A 42 4.30 2.54 0.88
C SER A 42 5.38 1.53 1.26
N THR A 43 5.59 1.25 2.55
CA THR A 43 6.52 0.19 2.97
C THR A 43 5.91 -1.20 2.77
N THR A 44 4.60 -1.31 2.98
CA THR A 44 3.86 -2.56 2.89
C THR A 44 2.96 -2.62 1.67
N ASN A 45 2.91 -1.54 0.88
CA ASN A 45 1.98 -1.33 -0.21
C ASN A 45 0.52 -1.63 0.20
N THR A 46 0.09 -1.03 1.33
CA THR A 46 -1.26 -1.20 1.89
C THR A 46 -1.90 0.14 2.23
N PHE A 47 -3.22 0.14 2.43
CA PHE A 47 -3.96 1.30 2.91
C PHE A 47 -4.73 1.02 4.20
N LYS A 48 -5.05 2.08 4.94
CA LYS A 48 -5.96 2.03 6.09
C LYS A 48 -6.83 3.29 6.15
N TRP A 49 -8.13 3.08 6.27
CA TRP A 49 -9.12 4.10 6.58
C TRP A 49 -9.62 3.93 8.01
N PHE A 50 -8.99 4.62 8.97
CA PHE A 50 -9.24 4.42 10.39
C PHE A 50 -10.69 4.73 10.78
N SER A 51 -11.29 5.77 10.22
CA SER A 51 -12.67 6.20 10.52
C SER A 51 -13.73 5.18 10.08
N ARG A 52 -13.39 4.26 9.18
CA ARG A 52 -14.28 3.17 8.72
C ARG A 52 -13.83 1.79 9.17
N ASP A 53 -12.69 1.70 9.85
CA ASP A 53 -12.01 0.45 10.19
C ASP A 53 -11.79 -0.48 8.98
N ILE A 54 -11.43 0.11 7.82
CA ILE A 54 -11.17 -0.63 6.58
C ILE A 54 -9.66 -0.58 6.31
N GLN A 55 -9.09 -1.71 5.90
CA GLN A 55 -7.71 -1.80 5.44
C GLN A 55 -7.59 -2.88 4.37
N GLY A 56 -6.55 -2.81 3.55
CA GLY A 56 -6.34 -3.78 2.48
C GLY A 56 -5.12 -3.47 1.63
N ASP A 57 -4.93 -4.31 0.61
CA ASP A 57 -3.91 -4.13 -0.42
C ASP A 57 -4.44 -3.26 -1.59
N VAL A 58 -3.66 -3.19 -2.67
CA VAL A 58 -4.00 -2.42 -3.87
C VAL A 58 -5.28 -2.91 -4.58
N ILE A 59 -5.58 -4.20 -4.51
CA ILE A 59 -6.79 -4.75 -5.12
C ILE A 59 -8.00 -4.30 -4.31
N ASP A 60 -7.91 -4.41 -2.98
CA ASP A 60 -8.97 -3.91 -2.10
C ASP A 60 -9.15 -2.40 -2.21
N PHE A 61 -8.07 -1.64 -2.44
CA PHE A 61 -8.14 -0.21 -2.68
C PHE A 61 -8.96 0.11 -3.94
N VAL A 62 -8.67 -0.55 -5.07
CA VAL A 62 -9.42 -0.37 -6.32
C VAL A 62 -10.89 -0.74 -6.14
N ARG A 63 -11.18 -1.85 -5.46
CA ARG A 63 -12.55 -2.28 -5.14
C ARG A 63 -13.28 -1.24 -4.30
N LEU A 64 -12.62 -0.71 -3.27
CA LEU A 64 -13.18 0.29 -2.37
C LEU A 64 -13.48 1.61 -3.09
N VAL A 65 -12.56 2.09 -3.91
CA VAL A 65 -12.69 3.38 -4.61
C VAL A 65 -13.67 3.30 -5.77
N LYS A 66 -13.62 2.24 -6.58
CA LYS A 66 -14.48 2.09 -7.78
C LYS A 66 -15.80 1.37 -7.51
N GLY A 67 -15.94 0.68 -6.38
CA GLY A 67 -17.13 -0.11 -6.06
C GLY A 67 -17.31 -1.36 -6.95
N ILE A 68 -16.22 -1.93 -7.46
CA ILE A 68 -16.23 -3.06 -8.40
C ILE A 68 -15.87 -4.39 -7.74
N SER A 69 -16.12 -5.50 -8.44
CA SER A 69 -15.78 -6.83 -7.98
C SER A 69 -14.26 -7.09 -7.98
N PHE A 70 -13.83 -8.14 -7.28
CA PHE A 70 -12.41 -8.53 -7.22
C PHE A 70 -11.85 -8.83 -8.62
N LYS A 71 -12.62 -9.50 -9.47
CA LYS A 71 -12.19 -9.82 -10.84
C LYS A 71 -12.01 -8.56 -11.68
N GLU A 72 -12.97 -7.63 -11.61
CA GLU A 72 -12.86 -6.35 -12.33
C GLU A 72 -11.70 -5.49 -11.82
N ALA A 73 -11.39 -5.55 -10.54
CA ALA A 73 -10.22 -4.87 -9.98
C ALA A 73 -8.90 -5.48 -10.49
N LEU A 74 -8.81 -6.81 -10.61
CA LEU A 74 -7.67 -7.47 -11.23
C LEU A 74 -7.52 -7.12 -12.71
N ASP A 75 -8.63 -7.10 -13.45
CA ASP A 75 -8.63 -6.72 -14.86
C ASP A 75 -8.16 -5.26 -15.02
N PHE A 76 -8.66 -4.34 -14.18
CA PHE A 76 -8.20 -2.95 -14.14
C PHE A 76 -6.70 -2.81 -13.86
N LEU A 77 -6.18 -3.57 -12.90
CA LEU A 77 -4.74 -3.59 -12.57
C LEU A 77 -3.89 -4.26 -13.65
N SER A 78 -4.49 -5.13 -14.46
CA SER A 78 -3.80 -5.88 -15.53
C SER A 78 -3.73 -5.14 -16.85
N GLU A 79 -4.71 -4.28 -17.15
CA GLU A 79 -4.83 -3.59 -18.44
C GLU A 79 -3.92 -2.36 -18.57
N GLU A 80 -3.51 -1.74 -17.46
CA GLU A 80 -2.75 -0.49 -17.50
C GLU A 80 -1.29 -0.65 -17.00
N PRO A 81 -0.33 0.09 -17.58
CA PRO A 81 1.07 0.02 -17.18
C PRO A 81 1.29 0.80 -15.86
N PHE A 82 0.99 0.17 -14.73
CA PHE A 82 1.29 0.73 -13.41
C PHE A 82 2.75 0.51 -13.02
N GLN A 83 3.29 1.42 -12.20
CA GLN A 83 4.59 1.22 -11.58
C GLN A 83 4.51 0.13 -10.50
N LYS A 84 5.37 -0.90 -10.60
CA LYS A 84 5.52 -1.92 -9.56
C LYS A 84 6.41 -1.36 -8.44
N GLU A 85 5.86 -1.24 -7.23
CA GLU A 85 6.65 -1.04 -6.02
C GLU A 85 7.55 -2.25 -5.82
N ALA A 86 8.87 -2.05 -5.86
CA ALA A 86 9.82 -3.05 -5.41
C ALA A 86 9.65 -3.18 -3.90
N VAL A 87 8.83 -4.15 -3.45
CA VAL A 87 8.70 -4.44 -2.02
C VAL A 87 10.08 -4.85 -1.52
N GLN A 88 10.74 -3.92 -0.82
CA GLN A 88 12.02 -4.16 -0.20
C GLN A 88 11.78 -5.17 0.92
N GLU A 89 12.07 -6.46 0.67
CA GLU A 89 12.14 -7.50 1.70
C GLU A 89 13.19 -7.10 2.76
N LYS A 90 12.82 -6.25 3.72
CA LYS A 90 13.59 -6.07 4.95
C LYS A 90 13.25 -7.22 5.89
N ARG A 91 13.74 -8.42 5.54
CA ARG A 91 13.87 -9.51 6.50
C ARG A 91 14.95 -9.15 7.50
N GLU A 92 14.53 -8.98 8.75
CA GLU A 92 15.27 -9.22 10.00
C GLU A 92 16.71 -8.68 10.12
N ILE A 93 16.85 -7.39 10.44
CA ILE A 93 18.01 -6.87 11.19
C ILE A 93 17.51 -6.37 12.55
N ILE A 94 17.00 -7.27 13.39
CA ILE A 94 16.75 -6.97 14.81
C ILE A 94 17.50 -7.95 15.73
N LEU A 95 17.95 -9.11 15.24
CA LEU A 95 18.60 -10.14 16.07
C LEU A 95 20.09 -9.91 16.39
N LEU A 96 20.79 -8.99 15.70
CA LEU A 96 22.23 -8.75 15.96
C LEU A 96 22.48 -7.70 17.06
N SER A 97 21.55 -6.78 17.32
CA SER A 97 21.76 -5.75 18.34
C SER A 97 21.52 -6.22 19.78
N PHE A 98 20.85 -7.35 19.98
CA PHE A 98 20.57 -7.87 21.32
C PHE A 98 21.66 -8.78 21.90
N LYS A 99 22.60 -9.29 21.09
CA LYS A 99 23.69 -10.15 21.59
C LYS A 99 24.91 -9.41 22.11
N GLU A 100 25.06 -8.12 21.82
CA GLU A 100 26.25 -7.35 22.21
C GLU A 100 26.15 -6.68 23.59
N ASN A 101 24.99 -6.75 24.26
CA ASN A 101 24.76 -6.09 25.54
C ASN A 101 24.53 -7.05 26.72
N ARG A 102 25.33 -8.13 26.78
CA ARG A 102 25.61 -8.85 28.04
C ARG A 102 27.11 -9.01 28.21
N ARG A 103 27.75 -7.90 28.57
CA ARG A 103 29.02 -7.92 29.29
C ARG A 103 28.84 -7.09 30.57
N PHE A 104 28.26 -7.71 31.58
CA PHE A 104 28.52 -7.48 33.00
C PHE A 104 28.28 -8.80 33.72
#